data_AF-A0A973B6P4-F1
#
_entry.id   AF-A0A973B6P4-F1
#
_cell.length_a   1.000
_cell.length_b   1.000
_cell.length_c   1.000
_cell.angle_alpha   90.00
_cell.angle_beta   90.00
_cell.angle_gamma   90.00
#
_symmetry.space_group_name_H-M   'P 1'
#
loop_
_entity.id
_entity.type
_entity.pdbx_description
1 polymer ?
#
loop_
_entity_poly.entity_id
_entity_poly.type
_entity_poly.pdbx_seq_one_letter_code
_entity_poly.pdbx_strand_id
1 'polypeptide(L)'
;VHADDDGLRLPPRLSPYQIVILPIDNNEKARVKVHKRCREIADQTKSLNFEGERLRVKIDTKDDTPSNKRWKWIKKGIPIIIEIGPRDLESGQLAVHRRDFEERKAIFKKSENFLEEVPALLKEIQQTMFTKARDWRDKMTATDITNLATLRSYFENNSGFVRGKWYQDLASEEVLKKFGVTVRCYPYEQTGSRGNCIVSGRSTEVDAVFAKSY
;
A
#
# COMPACT_ATOMS: atom_id res chain seq x y z
N VAL A 1 0.97 -6.51 -3.83
CA VAL A 1 1.86 -5.65 -3.01
C VAL A 1 1.15 -5.12 -1.78
N HIS A 2 0.08 -4.33 -1.90
CA HIS A 2 -0.54 -3.69 -0.71
C HIS A 2 -1.75 -4.42 -0.12
N ALA A 3 -2.40 -5.33 -0.86
CA ALA A 3 -3.54 -6.10 -0.35
C ALA A 3 -3.16 -7.04 0.81
N ASP A 4 -4.16 -7.43 1.59
CA ASP A 4 -4.08 -8.40 2.68
C ASP A 4 -5.31 -9.34 2.66
N ASP A 5 -5.48 -10.15 3.71
CA ASP A 5 -6.59 -11.10 3.84
C ASP A 5 -7.97 -10.44 3.93
N ASP A 6 -8.04 -9.15 4.32
CA ASP A 6 -9.29 -8.39 4.43
C ASP A 6 -9.66 -7.71 3.10
N GLY A 7 -8.73 -7.65 2.13
CA GLY A 7 -8.94 -7.16 0.78
C GLY A 7 -7.90 -6.13 0.33
N LEU A 8 -8.35 -5.11 -0.39
CA LEU A 8 -7.44 -4.08 -0.91
C LEU A 8 -6.91 -3.20 0.22
N ARG A 9 -5.70 -2.63 0.04
CA ARG A 9 -5.23 -1.43 0.73
C ARG A 9 -4.78 -0.44 -0.34
N LEU A 10 -5.48 0.67 -0.49
CA LEU A 10 -5.20 1.63 -1.55
C LEU A 10 -4.32 2.76 -1.01
N PRO A 11 -3.21 3.10 -1.68
CA PRO A 11 -2.48 4.31 -1.39
C PRO A 11 -3.38 5.55 -1.57
N PRO A 12 -3.33 6.55 -0.67
CA PRO A 12 -4.16 7.75 -0.73
C PRO A 12 -4.17 8.47 -2.08
N ARG A 13 -3.04 8.50 -2.80
CA ARG A 13 -2.96 9.12 -4.13
C ARG A 13 -3.85 8.41 -5.17
N LEU A 14 -4.01 7.09 -5.06
CA LEU A 14 -4.76 6.25 -6.01
C LEU A 14 -6.20 5.96 -5.56
N SER A 15 -6.51 6.13 -4.28
CA SER A 15 -7.82 5.76 -3.77
C SER A 15 -8.93 6.62 -4.39
N PRO A 16 -10.05 6.03 -4.88
CA PRO A 16 -11.18 6.80 -5.41
C PRO A 16 -11.77 7.77 -4.38
N TYR A 17 -11.76 7.37 -3.12
CA TYR A 17 -12.04 8.23 -1.97
C TYR A 17 -10.93 8.03 -0.96
N GLN A 18 -10.28 9.10 -0.49
CA GLN A 18 -9.33 8.96 0.61
C GLN A 18 -10.06 8.71 1.93
N ILE A 19 -11.26 9.28 2.06
CA ILE A 19 -12.04 9.27 3.30
C ILE A 19 -13.48 8.85 3.01
N VAL A 20 -13.96 7.90 3.80
CA VAL A 20 -15.38 7.54 3.86
C VAL A 20 -15.93 7.86 5.23
N ILE A 21 -17.06 8.57 5.27
CA ILE A 21 -17.78 8.91 6.50
C ILE A 21 -19.03 8.03 6.59
N LEU A 22 -19.16 7.34 7.72
CA LEU A 22 -20.25 6.42 8.04
C LEU A 22 -21.12 7.03 9.15
N PRO A 23 -22.34 7.50 8.85
CA PRO A 23 -23.31 7.83 9.88
C PRO A 23 -23.76 6.55 10.60
N ILE A 24 -23.63 6.55 11.92
CA ILE A 24 -24.07 5.49 12.83
C ILE A 24 -25.28 6.00 13.61
N ASP A 25 -26.47 5.89 13.02
CA ASP A 25 -27.72 6.40 13.57
C ASP A 25 -28.63 5.27 14.06
N ASN A 26 -28.84 5.20 15.38
CA ASN A 26 -29.59 4.10 16.01
C ASN A 26 -31.10 4.37 16.09
N ASN A 27 -31.54 5.60 15.77
CA ASN A 27 -32.93 6.02 15.76
C ASN A 27 -33.13 7.30 14.94
N GLU A 28 -34.38 7.61 14.62
CA GLU A 28 -34.76 8.72 13.74
C GLU A 28 -34.44 10.11 14.31
N LYS A 29 -34.52 10.28 15.64
CA LYS A 29 -34.16 11.53 16.32
C LYS A 29 -32.65 11.83 16.20
N ALA A 30 -31.82 10.81 16.30
CA ALA A 30 -30.37 10.93 16.15
C ALA A 30 -29.95 11.11 14.70
N ARG A 31 -30.65 10.46 13.75
CA ARG A 31 -30.35 10.51 12.31
C ARG A 31 -30.15 11.93 11.80
N VAL A 32 -31.07 12.85 12.09
CA VAL A 32 -30.98 14.23 11.57
C VAL A 32 -29.68 14.92 12.05
N LYS A 33 -29.35 14.78 13.33
CA LYS A 33 -28.15 15.40 13.93
C LYS A 33 -26.86 14.76 13.41
N VAL A 34 -26.80 13.42 13.38
CA VAL A 34 -25.65 12.67 12.87
C VAL A 34 -25.37 13.00 11.42
N HIS A 35 -26.39 12.94 10.55
CA HIS A 35 -26.21 13.21 9.12
C HIS A 35 -25.84 14.68 8.86
N LYS A 36 -26.36 15.61 9.67
CA LYS A 36 -25.91 17.02 9.61
C LYS A 36 -24.42 17.12 9.91
N ARG A 37 -23.95 16.51 11.00
CA ARG A 37 -22.53 16.52 11.36
C ARG A 37 -21.66 15.85 10.29
N CYS A 38 -22.10 14.72 9.72
CA CYS A 38 -21.37 14.05 8.63
C CYS A 38 -21.18 14.98 7.42
N ARG A 39 -22.19 15.80 7.08
CA ARG A 39 -22.08 16.78 5.99
C ARG A 39 -21.09 17.89 6.33
N GLU A 40 -21.18 18.45 7.53
CA GLU A 40 -20.23 19.49 8.00
C GLU A 40 -18.78 19.00 7.93
N ILE A 41 -18.50 17.81 8.48
CA ILE A 41 -17.17 17.18 8.44
C ILE A 41 -16.76 16.92 6.99
N ALA A 42 -17.65 16.41 6.15
CA ALA A 42 -17.35 16.17 4.75
C ALA A 42 -16.97 17.44 3.99
N ASP A 43 -17.72 18.52 4.18
CA ASP A 43 -17.50 19.79 3.47
C ASP A 43 -16.21 20.47 3.94
N GLN A 44 -15.95 20.46 5.25
CA GLN A 44 -14.68 20.92 5.82
C GLN A 44 -13.50 20.10 5.32
N THR A 45 -13.64 18.77 5.23
CA THR A 45 -12.57 17.91 4.74
C THR A 45 -12.32 18.10 3.25
N LYS A 46 -13.37 18.20 2.43
CA LYS A 46 -13.26 18.42 0.98
C LYS A 46 -12.60 19.75 0.63
N SER A 47 -12.68 20.75 1.50
CA SER A 47 -12.01 22.04 1.30
C SER A 47 -10.51 22.01 1.63
N LEU A 48 -9.98 20.86 2.08
CA LEU A 48 -8.55 20.65 2.24
C LEU A 48 -7.93 20.09 0.96
N ASN A 49 -6.61 20.25 0.87
CA ASN A 49 -5.82 19.75 -0.24
C ASN A 49 -4.84 18.68 0.20
N PHE A 50 -4.63 17.68 -0.65
CA PHE A 50 -3.60 16.67 -0.54
C PHE A 50 -2.94 16.50 -1.90
N GLU A 51 -1.62 16.67 -1.97
CA GLU A 51 -0.83 16.53 -3.21
C GLU A 51 -1.35 17.42 -4.37
N GLY A 52 -1.80 18.64 -4.03
CA GLY A 52 -2.29 19.61 -5.02
C GLY A 52 -3.76 19.43 -5.44
N GLU A 53 -4.46 18.43 -4.90
CA GLU A 53 -5.87 18.16 -5.23
C GLU A 53 -6.79 18.28 -4.01
N ARG A 54 -8.07 18.58 -4.25
CA ARG A 54 -9.12 18.54 -3.22
C ARG A 54 -9.31 17.12 -2.70
N LEU A 55 -9.55 16.98 -1.41
CA LEU A 55 -9.83 15.67 -0.82
C LEU A 55 -11.13 15.05 -1.37
N ARG A 56 -11.06 13.77 -1.76
CA ARG A 56 -12.20 12.98 -2.23
C ARG A 56 -12.83 12.27 -1.04
N VAL A 57 -13.97 12.80 -0.61
CA VAL A 57 -14.70 12.32 0.57
C VAL A 57 -16.07 11.80 0.17
N LYS A 58 -16.45 10.62 0.67
CA LYS A 58 -17.76 10.00 0.46
C LYS A 58 -18.49 9.82 1.79
N ILE A 59 -19.73 10.27 1.86
CA ILE A 59 -20.65 9.84 2.93
C ILE A 59 -21.40 8.60 2.43
N ASP A 60 -21.38 7.50 3.19
CA ASP A 60 -22.16 6.29 2.89
C ASP A 60 -23.39 6.20 3.79
N THR A 61 -24.51 6.70 3.28
CA THR A 61 -25.80 6.75 3.99
C THR A 61 -26.66 5.52 3.75
N LYS A 62 -26.14 4.47 3.10
CA LYS A 62 -26.91 3.22 2.92
C LYS A 62 -27.33 2.66 4.27
N ASP A 63 -28.51 2.08 4.34
CA ASP A 63 -28.99 1.47 5.57
C ASP A 63 -28.41 0.06 5.70
N ASP A 64 -27.66 -0.17 6.79
CA ASP A 64 -26.98 -1.43 7.10
C ASP A 64 -26.41 -1.35 8.53
N THR A 65 -25.96 -2.47 9.07
CA THR A 65 -25.26 -2.46 10.36
C THR A 65 -23.93 -1.70 10.27
N PRO A 66 -23.49 -1.01 11.34
CA PRO A 66 -22.21 -0.29 11.36
C PRO A 66 -21.03 -1.16 10.93
N SER A 67 -21.01 -2.41 11.41
CA SER A 67 -19.96 -3.38 11.09
C SER A 67 -19.92 -3.71 9.59
N ASN A 68 -21.08 -3.96 8.96
CA ASN A 68 -21.16 -4.26 7.53
C ASN A 68 -20.73 -3.06 6.68
N LYS A 69 -21.16 -1.84 7.04
CA LYS A 69 -20.72 -0.61 6.37
C LYS A 69 -19.21 -0.49 6.41
N ARG A 70 -18.60 -0.61 7.60
CA ARG A 70 -17.14 -0.52 7.77
C ARG A 70 -16.43 -1.59 6.95
N TRP A 71 -16.86 -2.84 7.07
CA TRP A 71 -16.22 -3.97 6.40
C TRP A 71 -16.22 -3.84 4.87
N LYS A 72 -17.33 -3.38 4.30
CA LYS A 72 -17.44 -3.06 2.87
C LYS A 72 -16.35 -2.10 2.40
N TRP A 73 -16.00 -1.09 3.20
CA TRP A 73 -14.98 -0.11 2.84
C TRP A 73 -13.55 -0.56 3.18
N ILE A 74 -13.38 -1.39 4.21
CA ILE A 74 -12.11 -2.10 4.49
C ILE A 74 -11.72 -2.97 3.28
N LYS A 75 -12.66 -3.78 2.77
CA LYS A 75 -12.42 -4.66 1.61
C LYS A 75 -12.05 -3.89 0.35
N LYS A 76 -12.62 -2.68 0.19
CA LYS A 76 -12.30 -1.75 -0.90
C LYS A 76 -11.00 -0.99 -0.70
N GLY A 77 -10.39 -1.08 0.48
CA GLY A 77 -9.09 -0.50 0.78
C GLY A 77 -9.06 1.01 0.95
N ILE A 78 -10.17 1.63 1.34
CA ILE A 78 -10.21 3.06 1.60
C ILE A 78 -9.22 3.42 2.73
N PRO A 79 -8.35 4.43 2.54
CA PRO A 79 -7.33 4.79 3.53
C PRO A 79 -7.87 5.11 4.92
N ILE A 80 -8.92 5.94 4.98
CA ILE A 80 -9.51 6.42 6.23
C ILE A 80 -11.02 6.19 6.22
N ILE A 81 -11.53 5.59 7.29
CA ILE A 81 -12.98 5.48 7.55
C ILE A 81 -13.28 6.23 8.84
N ILE A 82 -14.26 7.13 8.80
CA ILE A 82 -14.72 7.90 9.95
C ILE A 82 -16.13 7.43 10.30
N GLU A 83 -16.34 6.97 11.52
CA GLU A 83 -17.66 6.67 12.06
C GLU A 83 -18.13 7.85 12.93
N ILE A 84 -19.39 8.25 12.76
CA ILE A 84 -20.01 9.33 13.54
C ILE A 84 -21.35 8.84 14.04
N GLY A 85 -21.46 8.63 15.35
CA GLY A 85 -22.71 8.31 16.05
C GLY A 85 -23.09 9.34 17.13
N PRO A 86 -24.20 9.12 17.84
CA PRO A 86 -24.69 10.05 18.87
C PRO A 86 -23.67 10.34 19.97
N ARG A 87 -22.95 9.30 20.42
CA ARG A 87 -21.91 9.42 21.46
C ARG A 87 -20.72 10.28 21.03
N ASP A 88 -20.39 10.23 19.75
CA ASP A 88 -19.31 11.02 19.16
C ASP A 88 -19.70 12.50 19.06
N LEU A 89 -20.99 12.78 18.81
CA LEU A 89 -21.54 14.14 18.86
C LEU A 89 -21.48 14.74 20.27
N GLU A 90 -21.84 13.95 21.29
CA GLU A 90 -21.83 14.40 22.69
C GLU A 90 -20.41 14.66 23.20
N SER A 91 -19.44 13.84 22.77
CA SER A 91 -18.04 13.97 23.19
C SER A 91 -17.20 14.91 22.30
N GLY A 92 -17.72 15.34 21.14
CA GLY A 92 -17.00 16.16 20.18
C GLY A 92 -15.84 15.44 19.46
N GLN A 93 -15.83 14.10 19.53
CA GLN A 93 -14.80 13.25 18.95
C GLN A 93 -15.27 12.59 17.66
N LEU A 94 -14.34 12.01 16.91
CA LEU A 94 -14.56 11.19 15.72
C LEU A 94 -13.88 9.85 15.93
N ALA A 95 -14.56 8.76 15.61
CA ALA A 95 -13.97 7.43 15.55
C ALA A 95 -13.30 7.23 14.19
N VAL A 96 -11.97 7.28 14.17
CA VAL A 96 -11.17 7.22 12.93
C VAL A 96 -10.49 5.87 12.81
N HIS A 97 -10.70 5.20 11.69
CA HIS A 97 -10.04 3.95 11.33
C HIS A 97 -9.08 4.18 10.18
N ARG A 98 -7.88 3.62 10.31
CA ARG A 98 -6.83 3.62 9.29
C ARG A 98 -6.70 2.23 8.68
N ARG A 99 -6.59 2.16 7.35
CA ARG A 99 -6.52 0.88 6.61
C ARG A 99 -5.11 0.30 6.49
N ASP A 100 -4.09 1.13 6.64
CA ASP A 100 -2.68 0.73 6.55
C ASP A 100 -2.17 0.02 7.81
N PHE A 101 -2.80 0.27 8.97
CA PHE A 101 -2.48 -0.41 10.22
C PHE A 101 -3.13 -1.78 10.35
N GLU A 102 -2.44 -2.67 11.06
CA GLU A 102 -2.93 -4.01 11.41
C GLU A 102 -3.86 -3.96 12.63
N GLU A 103 -3.69 -2.96 13.49
CA GLU A 103 -4.57 -2.71 14.62
C GLU A 103 -5.93 -2.19 14.15
N ARG A 104 -6.97 -3.02 14.32
CA ARG A 104 -8.34 -2.75 13.86
C ARG A 104 -9.14 -1.83 14.79
N LYS A 105 -8.48 -1.09 15.67
CA LYS A 105 -9.14 -0.23 16.66
C LYS A 105 -9.39 1.16 16.09
N ALA A 106 -10.52 1.75 16.49
CA ALA A 106 -10.76 3.16 16.23
C ALA A 106 -9.78 4.01 17.05
N ILE A 107 -9.25 5.05 16.44
CA ILE A 107 -8.53 6.13 17.10
C ILE A 107 -9.53 7.26 17.29
N PHE A 108 -9.77 7.66 18.54
CA PHE A 108 -10.67 8.78 18.84
C PHE A 108 -9.90 10.09 18.77
N LYS A 109 -10.35 10.99 17.90
CA LYS A 109 -9.74 12.31 17.69
C LYS A 109 -10.78 13.40 17.88
N LYS A 110 -10.41 14.51 18.54
CA LYS A 110 -11.28 15.69 18.57
C LYS A 110 -11.52 16.19 17.16
N SER A 111 -12.77 16.48 16.84
CA SER A 111 -13.17 16.77 15.46
C SER A 111 -12.47 17.99 14.85
N GLU A 112 -12.23 19.05 15.64
CA GLU A 112 -11.50 20.24 15.17
C GLU A 112 -10.06 19.91 14.78
N ASN A 113 -9.29 19.31 15.69
CA ASN A 113 -7.89 18.97 15.46
C ASN A 113 -7.72 17.96 14.31
N PHE A 114 -8.62 16.97 14.23
CA PHE A 114 -8.49 15.91 13.25
C PHE A 114 -8.53 16.45 11.82
N LEU A 115 -9.41 17.40 11.54
CA LEU A 115 -9.61 17.95 10.20
C LEU A 115 -8.32 18.59 9.68
N GLU A 116 -7.64 19.38 10.49
CA GLU A 116 -6.36 20.00 10.12
C GLU A 116 -5.24 18.97 9.92
N GLU A 117 -5.27 17.86 10.66
CA GLU A 117 -4.31 16.76 10.57
C GLU A 117 -4.50 15.87 9.34
N VAL A 118 -5.68 15.88 8.69
CA VAL A 118 -6.02 14.93 7.62
C VAL A 118 -5.00 14.87 6.47
N PRO A 119 -4.53 15.99 5.89
CA PRO A 119 -3.57 15.93 4.78
C PRO A 119 -2.24 15.31 5.19
N ALA A 120 -1.76 15.63 6.41
CA ALA A 120 -0.54 15.06 6.96
C ALA A 120 -0.70 13.55 7.20
N LEU A 121 -1.85 13.14 7.73
CA LEU A 121 -2.17 11.73 7.94
C LEU A 121 -2.21 10.94 6.63
N LEU A 122 -2.81 11.48 5.57
CA LEU A 122 -2.80 10.83 4.25
C LEU A 122 -1.38 10.73 3.67
N LYS A 123 -0.53 11.74 3.90
CA LYS A 123 0.88 11.68 3.49
C LYS A 123 1.64 10.58 4.24
N GLU A 124 1.40 10.47 5.54
CA GLU A 124 1.97 9.42 6.39
C GLU A 124 1.56 8.03 5.90
N ILE A 125 0.26 7.80 5.67
CA ILE A 125 -0.26 6.51 5.14
C ILE A 125 0.42 6.18 3.81
N GLN A 126 0.50 7.14 2.89
CA GLN A 126 1.15 6.96 1.59
C GLN A 126 2.63 6.57 1.76
N GLN A 127 3.35 7.24 2.65
CA GLN A 127 4.76 6.97 2.90
C GLN A 127 4.98 5.61 3.56
N THR A 128 4.18 5.25 4.57
CA THR A 128 4.25 3.97 5.26
C THR A 128 4.03 2.81 4.28
N MET A 129 3.02 2.91 3.42
CA MET A 129 2.75 1.90 2.40
C MET A 129 3.90 1.77 1.38
N PHE A 130 4.49 2.89 0.97
CA PHE A 130 5.65 2.89 0.08
C PHE A 130 6.87 2.24 0.73
N THR A 131 7.22 2.66 1.94
CA THR A 131 8.36 2.12 2.69
C THR A 131 8.21 0.62 2.90
N LYS A 132 7.05 0.14 3.37
CA LYS A 132 6.78 -1.29 3.56
C LYS A 132 6.96 -2.08 2.26
N ALA A 133 6.49 -1.56 1.12
CA ALA A 133 6.63 -2.23 -0.17
C ALA A 133 8.07 -2.24 -0.69
N ARG A 134 8.80 -1.13 -0.51
CA ARG A 134 10.22 -1.03 -0.87
C ARG A 134 11.06 -2.01 -0.05
N ASP A 135 10.89 -2.00 1.27
CA ASP A 135 11.67 -2.85 2.17
C ASP A 135 11.35 -4.33 1.92
N TRP A 136 10.09 -4.67 1.58
CA TRP A 136 9.74 -6.02 1.14
C TRP A 136 10.42 -6.42 -0.17
N ARG A 137 10.42 -5.55 -1.19
CA ARG A 137 11.14 -5.79 -2.45
C ARG A 137 12.62 -6.02 -2.20
N ASP A 138 13.24 -5.19 -1.37
CA ASP A 138 14.68 -5.26 -1.08
C ASP A 138 15.00 -6.55 -0.32
N LYS A 139 14.17 -6.93 0.67
CA LYS A 139 14.26 -8.23 1.35
C LYS A 139 14.11 -9.42 0.39
N MET A 140 13.25 -9.29 -0.62
CA MET A 140 13.01 -10.32 -1.64
C MET A 140 14.01 -10.24 -2.81
N THR A 141 15.10 -9.48 -2.68
CA THR A 141 16.16 -9.38 -3.69
C THR A 141 17.48 -9.92 -3.11
N ALA A 142 17.86 -11.12 -3.52
CA ALA A 142 19.14 -11.72 -3.12
C ALA A 142 20.32 -11.10 -3.89
N THR A 143 21.43 -10.86 -3.20
CA THR A 143 22.65 -10.23 -3.75
C THR A 143 23.91 -11.07 -3.54
N ASP A 144 23.79 -12.19 -2.83
CA ASP A 144 24.86 -13.11 -2.44
C ASP A 144 25.02 -14.31 -3.40
N ILE A 145 24.16 -14.41 -4.41
CA ILE A 145 24.20 -15.47 -5.41
C ILE A 145 25.22 -15.12 -6.51
N THR A 146 26.25 -15.96 -6.64
CA THR A 146 27.43 -15.67 -7.48
C THR A 146 27.65 -16.65 -8.62
N ASN A 147 26.90 -17.74 -8.72
CA ASN A 147 27.07 -18.75 -9.77
C ASN A 147 25.76 -19.46 -10.15
N LEU A 148 25.80 -20.20 -11.26
CA LEU A 148 24.63 -20.81 -11.87
C LEU A 148 24.00 -21.89 -10.99
N ALA A 149 24.80 -22.65 -10.26
CA ALA A 149 24.30 -23.73 -9.40
C ALA A 149 23.50 -23.15 -8.23
N THR A 150 24.03 -22.11 -7.56
CA THR A 150 23.31 -21.42 -6.48
C THR A 150 22.11 -20.63 -7.00
N LEU A 151 22.19 -20.06 -8.20
CA LEU A 151 21.04 -19.41 -8.85
C LEU A 151 19.89 -20.39 -9.10
N ARG A 152 20.18 -21.59 -9.60
CA ARG A 152 19.17 -22.64 -9.83
C ARG A 152 18.54 -23.09 -8.51
N SER A 153 19.37 -23.45 -7.52
CA SER A 153 18.90 -23.90 -6.21
C SER A 153 18.07 -22.83 -5.49
N TYR A 154 18.43 -21.56 -5.63
CA TYR A 154 17.63 -20.45 -5.11
C TYR A 154 16.22 -20.46 -5.70
N PHE A 155 16.10 -20.50 -7.02
CA PHE A 155 14.79 -20.45 -7.69
C PHE A 155 14.01 -21.76 -7.62
N GLU A 156 14.58 -22.89 -7.22
CA GLU A 156 13.80 -24.10 -6.92
C GLU A 156 12.88 -23.88 -5.72
N ASN A 157 13.38 -23.19 -4.68
CA ASN A 157 12.71 -23.08 -3.39
C ASN A 157 12.18 -21.67 -3.09
N ASN A 158 12.66 -20.66 -3.81
CA ASN A 158 12.36 -19.25 -3.54
C ASN A 158 11.72 -18.56 -4.74
N SER A 159 10.98 -17.50 -4.42
CA SER A 159 10.51 -16.50 -5.36
C SER A 159 11.19 -15.16 -5.07
N GLY A 160 11.01 -14.18 -5.94
CA GLY A 160 11.65 -12.86 -5.81
C GLY A 160 12.70 -12.64 -6.88
N PHE A 161 13.74 -11.89 -6.53
CA PHE A 161 14.73 -11.39 -7.44
C PHE A 161 16.13 -11.79 -7.01
N VAL A 162 17.03 -11.90 -7.99
CA VAL A 162 18.47 -12.00 -7.76
C VAL A 162 19.14 -10.87 -8.50
N ARG A 163 19.95 -10.06 -7.81
CA ARG A 163 20.81 -9.06 -8.44
C ARG A 163 22.23 -9.60 -8.50
N GLY A 164 22.83 -9.59 -9.69
CA GLY A 164 24.27 -9.75 -9.78
C GLY A 164 24.79 -9.70 -11.21
N LYS A 165 26.02 -10.18 -11.40
CA LYS A 165 26.81 -9.89 -12.60
C LYS A 165 26.31 -10.63 -13.84
N TRP A 166 26.30 -9.93 -14.97
CA TRP A 166 25.76 -10.41 -16.23
C TRP A 166 26.66 -10.07 -17.42
N TYR A 167 27.04 -11.08 -18.20
CA TYR A 167 27.94 -10.92 -19.35
C TYR A 167 27.20 -10.58 -20.65
N GLN A 168 25.88 -10.79 -20.71
CA GLN A 168 25.01 -10.44 -21.85
C GLN A 168 25.25 -11.29 -23.10
N ASP A 169 25.35 -12.61 -22.94
CA ASP A 169 25.49 -13.55 -24.06
C ASP A 169 24.26 -14.45 -24.25
N LEU A 170 23.96 -14.76 -25.51
CA LEU A 170 22.81 -15.59 -25.90
C LEU A 170 22.85 -17.00 -25.30
N ALA A 171 24.04 -17.60 -25.15
CA ALA A 171 24.15 -18.94 -24.58
C ALA A 171 23.70 -18.97 -23.12
N SER A 172 24.07 -17.95 -22.34
CA SER A 172 23.62 -17.78 -20.97
C SER A 172 22.11 -17.53 -20.87
N GLU A 173 21.51 -16.78 -21.81
CA GLU A 173 20.05 -16.59 -21.85
C GLU A 173 19.30 -17.91 -22.08
N GLU A 174 19.78 -18.72 -23.03
CA GLU A 174 19.21 -20.05 -23.30
C GLU A 174 19.33 -20.99 -22.09
N VAL A 175 20.40 -20.87 -21.31
CA VAL A 175 20.55 -21.60 -20.05
C VAL A 175 19.51 -21.18 -19.02
N LEU A 176 19.27 -19.87 -18.85
CA LEU A 176 18.27 -19.36 -17.90
C LEU A 176 16.84 -19.79 -18.27
N LYS A 177 16.50 -19.75 -19.57
CA LYS A 177 15.18 -20.16 -20.09
C LYS A 177 14.84 -21.61 -19.72
N LYS A 178 15.83 -22.52 -19.72
CA LYS A 178 15.63 -23.94 -19.39
C LYS A 178 15.09 -24.18 -17.98
N PHE A 179 15.20 -23.21 -17.07
CA PHE A 179 14.64 -23.29 -15.72
C PHE A 179 13.73 -22.09 -15.39
N GLY A 180 13.16 -21.45 -16.42
CA GLY A 180 12.09 -20.46 -16.29
C GLY A 180 12.53 -19.10 -15.73
N VAL A 181 13.83 -18.77 -15.81
CA VAL A 181 14.38 -17.50 -15.34
C VAL A 181 14.72 -16.63 -16.54
N THR A 182 14.50 -15.32 -16.43
CA THR A 182 14.98 -14.34 -17.41
C THR A 182 15.60 -13.14 -16.71
N VAL A 183 16.43 -12.41 -17.44
CA VAL A 183 16.83 -11.05 -17.04
C VAL A 183 15.59 -10.15 -17.09
N ARG A 184 15.37 -9.36 -16.04
CA ARG A 184 14.23 -8.45 -15.89
C ARG A 184 14.58 -7.03 -16.28
N CYS A 185 15.72 -6.56 -15.79
CA CYS A 185 16.24 -5.25 -16.11
C CYS A 185 17.73 -5.16 -15.79
N TYR A 186 18.33 -4.12 -16.35
CA TYR A 186 19.62 -3.58 -15.96
C TYR A 186 19.34 -2.38 -15.05
N PRO A 187 19.68 -2.42 -13.75
CA PRO A 187 19.52 -1.26 -12.88
C PRO A 187 20.26 -0.06 -13.46
N TYR A 188 19.66 1.13 -13.47
CA TYR A 188 20.39 2.34 -13.87
C TYR A 188 21.57 2.61 -12.92
N GLU A 189 21.36 2.40 -11.63
CA GLU A 189 22.41 2.44 -10.61
C GLU A 189 23.20 1.13 -10.61
N GLN A 190 24.28 1.13 -11.39
CA GLN A 190 25.26 0.04 -11.46
C GLN A 190 26.26 0.15 -10.31
N THR A 191 26.72 -0.99 -9.79
CA THR A 191 27.78 -1.00 -8.76
C THR A 191 29.12 -0.53 -9.30
N GLY A 192 29.36 -0.60 -10.62
CA GLY A 192 30.63 -0.27 -11.27
C GLY A 192 31.78 -1.23 -10.94
N SER A 193 31.54 -2.23 -10.09
CA SER A 193 32.54 -3.23 -9.72
C SER A 193 32.67 -4.30 -10.79
N ARG A 194 33.89 -4.77 -11.04
CA ARG A 194 34.11 -5.94 -11.88
C ARG A 194 33.85 -7.21 -11.08
N GLY A 195 33.20 -8.18 -11.69
CA GLY A 195 32.96 -9.49 -11.11
C GLY A 195 32.72 -10.55 -12.18
N ASN A 196 32.32 -11.75 -11.77
CA ASN A 196 32.07 -12.86 -12.68
C ASN A 196 30.58 -13.02 -12.91
N CYS A 197 30.18 -13.18 -14.17
CA CYS A 197 28.80 -13.42 -14.54
C CYS A 197 28.26 -14.65 -13.81
N ILE A 198 27.06 -14.52 -13.21
CA ILE A 198 26.43 -15.58 -12.44
C ILE A 198 26.20 -16.84 -13.31
N VAL A 199 25.99 -16.69 -14.62
CA VAL A 199 25.71 -17.82 -15.52
C VAL A 199 26.98 -18.37 -16.17
N SER A 200 27.73 -17.53 -16.90
CA SER A 200 28.87 -17.97 -17.70
C SER A 200 30.21 -17.95 -16.97
N GLY A 201 30.29 -17.34 -15.78
CA GLY A 201 31.54 -17.15 -15.03
C GLY A 201 32.50 -16.12 -15.65
N ARG A 202 32.18 -15.56 -16.82
CA ARG A 202 33.03 -14.57 -17.51
C ARG A 202 33.03 -13.23 -16.79
N SER A 203 34.16 -12.51 -16.87
CA SER A 203 34.29 -11.21 -16.22
C SER A 203 33.41 -10.14 -16.88
N THR A 204 32.73 -9.34 -16.07
CA THR A 204 31.83 -8.24 -16.48
C THR A 204 31.68 -7.23 -15.33
N GLU A 205 31.30 -5.99 -15.67
CA GLU A 205 30.96 -4.94 -14.71
C GLU A 205 29.44 -4.75 -14.56
N VAL A 206 28.67 -5.30 -15.50
CA VAL A 206 27.22 -5.09 -15.61
C VAL A 206 26.47 -5.93 -14.56
N ASP A 207 25.65 -5.26 -13.77
CA ASP A 207 24.63 -5.82 -12.91
C ASP A 207 23.32 -5.99 -13.68
N ALA A 208 22.67 -7.12 -13.47
CA ALA A 208 21.32 -7.38 -13.92
C ALA A 208 20.47 -7.95 -12.79
N VAL A 209 19.15 -7.83 -12.93
CA VAL A 209 18.16 -8.47 -12.06
C VAL A 209 17.59 -9.68 -12.78
N PHE A 210 17.60 -10.83 -12.13
CA PHE A 210 17.06 -12.10 -12.60
C PHE A 210 15.83 -12.47 -11.76
N ALA A 211 14.80 -13.03 -12.39
CA ALA A 211 13.65 -13.62 -11.68
C ALA A 211 12.95 -14.65 -12.55
N LYS A 212 12.15 -15.52 -11.93
CA LYS A 212 11.18 -16.35 -12.66
C LYS A 212 10.21 -15.49 -13.45
N SER A 213 9.89 -15.91 -14.66
CA SER A 213 8.83 -15.26 -15.46
C SER A 213 7.47 -15.72 -14.97
N TYR A 214 6.55 -14.76 -14.86
CA TYR A 214 5.12 -15.04 -14.74
C TYR A 214 4.59 -15.66 -16.04
#